data_AF-A0A920TC09-F1
#
_entry.id   AF-A0A920TC09-F1
#
_cell.length_a   1.000
_cell.length_b   1.000
_cell.length_c   1.000
_cell.angle_alpha   90.00
_cell.angle_beta   90.00
_cell.angle_gamma   90.00
#
_symmetry.space_group_name_H-M   'P 1'
#
loop_
_entity.id
_entity.type
_entity.pdbx_description
1 polymer ?
#
loop_
_entity_poly.entity_id
_entity_poly.type
_entity_poly.pdbx_seq_one_letter_code
_entity_poly.pdbx_strand_id
1 'polypeptide(L)'
;MFKVPGIEEVIDVAKNLGIHLERDEAALYQKHLIKQMEQVDSFVQSNIEESKPPMICPNRNPGNRPTPKEDPLNAWMWKCFIEGSNEGLLAGKTVSFKDHTAVAGMPMSFGSFALEGFIPDFDATIVTRVLKEGGTIIGKNMMNGLSGGFGTGGGIGDYGRPLNPHNHDHVTGASSSGSAVAVSIGDVDISFGGDQGGSIRIPAAFSGIVGHKPTFGLLSHFGIGFGSEPSIDYTGPMTRYVEGRGSRATVHRRTRPL
;
A
#
# COMPACT_ATOMS: atom_id res chain seq x y z
N MET A 1 3.84 -17.94 22.48
CA MET A 1 3.06 -18.94 23.21
C MET A 1 1.61 -18.59 23.01
N PHE A 2 0.87 -19.47 22.35
CA PHE A 2 -0.54 -19.23 22.04
C PHE A 2 -1.40 -19.39 23.30
N LYS A 3 -2.51 -18.62 23.39
CA LYS A 3 -3.49 -18.79 24.45
C LYS A 3 -4.26 -20.09 24.19
N VAL A 4 -4.22 -21.02 25.14
CA VAL A 4 -4.99 -22.27 25.05
C VAL A 4 -6.49 -21.93 25.12
N PRO A 5 -7.31 -22.39 24.16
CA PRO A 5 -8.74 -22.09 24.16
C PRO A 5 -9.45 -22.83 25.29
N GLY A 6 -10.43 -22.19 25.93
CA GLY A 6 -11.31 -22.83 26.90
C GLY A 6 -12.32 -23.78 26.25
N ILE A 7 -12.96 -24.66 27.04
CA ILE A 7 -13.97 -25.60 26.53
C ILE A 7 -15.15 -24.86 25.86
N GLU A 8 -15.61 -23.76 26.44
CA GLU A 8 -16.68 -22.94 25.87
C GLU A 8 -16.25 -22.27 24.55
N GLU A 9 -15.01 -21.79 24.44
CA GLU A 9 -14.49 -21.23 23.19
C GLU A 9 -14.44 -22.31 22.09
N VAL A 10 -14.11 -23.57 22.44
CA VAL A 10 -14.15 -24.70 21.49
C VAL A 10 -15.59 -24.99 21.03
N ILE A 11 -16.56 -24.99 21.94
CA ILE A 11 -17.99 -25.20 21.61
C ILE A 11 -18.50 -24.07 20.71
N ASP A 12 -18.19 -22.82 21.04
CA ASP A 12 -18.63 -21.64 20.28
C ASP A 12 -18.07 -21.65 18.85
N VAL A 13 -16.78 -21.96 18.69
CA VAL A 13 -16.16 -22.10 17.37
C VAL A 13 -16.74 -23.28 16.59
N ALA A 14 -16.92 -24.44 17.24
CA ALA A 14 -17.52 -25.61 16.61
C ALA A 14 -18.94 -25.29 16.10
N LYS A 15 -19.75 -24.62 16.92
CA LYS A 15 -21.10 -24.17 16.56
C LYS A 15 -21.09 -23.22 15.37
N ASN A 16 -20.15 -22.28 15.31
CA ASN A 16 -19.99 -21.37 14.17
C ASN A 16 -19.61 -22.12 12.87
N LEU A 17 -19.00 -23.30 12.99
CA LEU A 17 -18.69 -24.19 11.87
C LEU A 17 -19.81 -25.21 11.56
N GLY A 18 -20.94 -25.15 12.27
CA GLY A 18 -22.06 -26.09 12.12
C GLY A 18 -21.83 -27.45 12.78
N ILE A 19 -20.85 -27.55 13.69
CA ILE A 19 -20.53 -28.75 14.47
C ILE A 19 -21.09 -28.56 15.88
N HIS A 20 -21.95 -29.47 16.31
CA HIS A 20 -22.49 -29.48 17.67
C HIS A 20 -21.64 -30.41 18.53
N LEU A 21 -21.01 -29.87 19.56
CA LEU A 21 -20.23 -30.63 20.54
C LEU A 21 -20.86 -30.46 21.91
N GLU A 22 -21.06 -31.58 22.60
CA GLU A 22 -21.32 -31.57 24.03
C GLU A 22 -20.03 -31.26 24.80
N ARG A 23 -20.15 -30.88 26.08
CA ARG A 23 -19.01 -30.43 26.89
C ARG A 23 -17.89 -31.47 27.04
N ASP A 24 -18.27 -32.74 27.14
CA ASP A 24 -17.34 -33.87 27.24
C ASP A 24 -16.62 -34.13 25.91
N GLU A 25 -17.32 -34.02 24.79
CA GLU A 25 -16.75 -34.09 23.44
C GLU A 25 -15.79 -32.93 23.18
N ALA A 26 -16.18 -31.71 23.56
CA ALA A 26 -15.34 -30.52 23.47
C ALA A 26 -14.09 -30.63 24.34
N ALA A 27 -14.19 -31.21 25.55
CA ALA A 27 -13.04 -31.47 26.42
C ALA A 27 -12.07 -32.50 25.81
N LEU A 28 -12.59 -33.51 25.10
CA LEU A 28 -11.75 -34.47 24.38
C LEU A 28 -11.04 -33.81 23.19
N TYR A 29 -11.76 -32.99 22.42
CA TYR A 29 -11.22 -32.29 21.26
C TYR A 29 -10.18 -31.23 21.66
N GLN A 30 -10.41 -30.50 22.75
CA GLN A 30 -9.47 -29.52 23.30
C GLN A 30 -8.09 -30.16 23.58
N LYS A 31 -8.04 -31.38 24.12
CA LYS A 31 -6.77 -32.10 24.35
C LYS A 31 -6.00 -32.34 23.05
N HIS A 32 -6.70 -32.65 21.96
CA HIS A 32 -6.10 -32.85 20.65
C HIS A 32 -5.61 -31.52 20.06
N LEU A 33 -6.39 -30.45 20.20
CA LEU A 33 -6.00 -29.10 19.79
C LEU A 33 -4.74 -28.63 20.52
N ILE A 34 -4.65 -28.83 21.85
CA ILE A 34 -3.47 -28.47 22.65
C ILE A 34 -2.23 -29.17 22.09
N LYS A 35 -2.31 -30.48 21.81
CA LYS A 35 -1.18 -31.23 21.25
C LYS A 35 -0.75 -30.71 19.88
N GLN A 36 -1.69 -30.29 19.03
CA GLN A 36 -1.35 -29.66 17.74
C GLN A 36 -0.74 -28.28 17.93
N MET A 37 -1.26 -27.48 18.86
CA MET A 37 -0.71 -26.16 19.20
C MET A 37 0.72 -26.27 19.74
N GLU A 38 1.03 -27.30 20.54
CA GLU A 38 2.40 -27.59 21.00
C GLU A 38 3.36 -27.88 19.84
N GLN A 39 2.89 -28.59 18.79
CA GLN A 39 3.68 -28.83 17.58
C GLN A 39 3.94 -27.53 16.82
N VAL A 40 2.93 -26.66 16.69
CA VAL A 40 3.07 -25.34 16.06
C VAL A 40 4.02 -24.47 16.89
N ASP A 41 3.88 -24.44 18.21
CA ASP A 41 4.79 -23.70 19.10
C ASP A 41 6.22 -24.22 18.96
N SER A 42 6.43 -25.53 18.92
CA SER A 42 7.75 -26.13 18.68
C SER A 42 8.32 -25.73 17.32
N PHE A 43 7.50 -25.72 16.27
CA PHE A 43 7.90 -25.26 14.95
C PHE A 43 8.28 -23.77 14.95
N VAL A 44 7.45 -22.90 15.52
CA VAL A 44 7.74 -21.46 15.61
C VAL A 44 9.01 -21.21 16.43
N GLN A 45 9.20 -21.92 17.54
CA GLN A 45 10.39 -21.80 18.39
C GLN A 45 11.66 -22.38 17.76
N SER A 46 11.53 -23.30 16.82
CA SER A 46 12.68 -23.88 16.13
C SER A 46 13.48 -22.84 15.34
N ASN A 47 12.90 -21.65 15.09
CA ASN A 47 13.57 -20.51 14.45
C ASN A 47 14.33 -20.94 13.20
N ILE A 48 13.69 -21.80 12.38
CA ILE A 48 14.30 -22.30 11.14
C ILE A 48 14.74 -21.09 10.32
N GLU A 49 16.04 -21.05 10.04
CA GLU A 49 16.65 -19.92 9.36
C GLU A 49 16.22 -19.95 7.89
N GLU A 50 15.19 -19.19 7.57
CA GLU A 50 14.76 -18.96 6.20
C GLU A 50 15.58 -17.84 5.57
N SER A 51 15.89 -17.97 4.28
CA SER A 51 16.50 -16.88 3.52
C SER A 51 15.51 -15.71 3.47
N LYS A 52 15.74 -14.68 4.29
CA LYS A 52 14.93 -13.47 4.27
C LYS A 52 15.11 -12.79 2.90
N PRO A 53 14.04 -12.38 2.21
CA PRO A 53 14.18 -11.53 1.03
C PRO A 53 14.99 -10.29 1.43
N PRO A 54 15.81 -9.73 0.53
CA PRO A 54 16.58 -8.53 0.83
C PRO A 54 15.62 -7.37 1.12
N MET A 55 15.33 -7.13 2.40
CA MET A 55 14.54 -6.00 2.87
C MET A 55 15.50 -4.84 3.14
N ILE A 56 15.16 -3.67 2.64
CA ILE A 56 15.89 -2.45 2.97
C ILE A 56 15.12 -1.77 4.11
N CYS A 57 15.78 -1.68 5.26
CA CYS A 57 15.22 -1.13 6.50
C CYS A 57 15.98 0.13 6.93
N PRO A 58 16.01 1.20 6.10
CA PRO A 58 16.72 2.41 6.44
C PRO A 58 16.01 3.14 7.60
N ASN A 59 16.81 3.70 8.51
CA ASN A 59 16.30 4.63 9.49
C ASN A 59 16.03 5.99 8.80
N ARG A 60 14.77 6.43 8.75
CA ARG A 60 14.36 7.68 8.11
C ARG A 60 13.54 8.53 9.07
N ASN A 61 13.52 9.84 8.82
CA ASN A 61 12.58 10.74 9.46
C ASN A 61 11.14 10.37 9.01
N PRO A 62 10.16 10.22 9.93
CA PRO A 62 8.79 9.84 9.60
C PRO A 62 8.02 10.89 8.76
N GLY A 63 8.64 12.02 8.44
CA GLY A 63 8.00 13.10 7.73
C GLY A 63 6.95 13.79 8.59
N ASN A 64 6.06 14.54 7.95
CA ASN A 64 5.00 15.26 8.64
C ASN A 64 3.72 15.30 7.80
N ARG A 65 2.59 15.37 8.49
CA ARG A 65 1.32 15.64 7.84
C ARG A 65 1.25 17.12 7.48
N PRO A 66 0.94 17.49 6.22
CA PRO A 66 0.82 18.89 5.85
C PRO A 66 -0.44 19.52 6.47
N THR A 67 -0.35 20.81 6.77
CA THR A 67 -1.50 21.61 7.18
C THR A 67 -2.41 21.91 5.98
N PRO A 68 -3.69 22.27 6.19
CA PRO A 68 -4.58 22.66 5.09
C PRO A 68 -4.08 23.84 4.24
N LYS A 69 -3.17 24.67 4.79
CA LYS A 69 -2.53 25.76 4.04
C LYS A 69 -1.43 25.24 3.10
N GLU A 70 -0.72 24.20 3.49
CA GLU A 70 0.35 23.57 2.71
C GLU A 70 -0.19 22.58 1.67
N ASP A 71 -1.35 21.98 1.95
CA ASP A 71 -2.05 21.06 1.05
C ASP A 71 -3.55 21.40 0.94
N PRO A 72 -3.91 22.48 0.22
CA PRO A 72 -5.29 22.94 0.13
C PRO A 72 -6.22 21.97 -0.62
N LEU A 73 -5.66 21.04 -1.41
CA LEU A 73 -6.43 20.04 -2.15
C LEU A 73 -6.48 18.68 -1.45
N ASN A 74 -5.87 18.56 -0.26
CA ASN A 74 -5.79 17.31 0.51
C ASN A 74 -5.25 16.14 -0.34
N ALA A 75 -4.21 16.39 -1.14
CA ALA A 75 -3.57 15.38 -1.98
C ALA A 75 -2.56 14.50 -1.22
N TRP A 76 -2.13 14.95 -0.04
CA TRP A 76 -0.98 14.42 0.70
C TRP A 76 -1.41 13.91 2.07
N MET A 77 -1.14 12.63 2.33
CA MET A 77 -1.26 12.08 3.68
C MET A 77 -0.04 12.46 4.52
N TRP A 78 1.15 12.31 3.92
CA TRP A 78 2.44 12.63 4.54
C TRP A 78 3.35 13.32 3.52
N LYS A 79 4.08 14.33 3.96
CA LYS A 79 5.20 14.93 3.22
C LYS A 79 6.50 14.42 3.82
N CYS A 80 7.50 14.19 2.96
CA CYS A 80 8.85 13.83 3.36
C CYS A 80 9.86 14.32 2.32
N PHE A 81 11.13 14.02 2.53
CA PHE A 81 12.19 14.22 1.55
C PHE A 81 13.21 13.10 1.69
N ILE A 82 13.20 12.18 0.73
CA ILE A 82 14.10 11.01 0.72
C ILE A 82 14.79 10.97 -0.64
N GLU A 83 16.08 11.29 -0.64
CA GLU A 83 16.89 11.32 -1.85
C GLU A 83 17.24 9.92 -2.34
N GLY A 84 17.15 9.74 -3.66
CA GLY A 84 17.67 8.57 -4.34
C GLY A 84 19.15 8.72 -4.70
N SER A 85 19.61 7.85 -5.59
CA SER A 85 20.91 7.96 -6.25
C SER A 85 21.06 9.28 -7.01
N ASN A 86 22.29 9.80 -7.11
CA ASN A 86 22.58 10.98 -7.93
C ASN A 86 22.54 10.71 -9.45
N GLU A 87 22.40 9.44 -9.83
CA GLU A 87 22.37 8.95 -11.21
C GLU A 87 21.22 7.96 -11.41
N GLY A 88 20.79 7.79 -12.65
CA GLY A 88 19.71 6.88 -13.03
C GLY A 88 18.64 7.58 -13.87
N LEU A 89 17.63 6.81 -14.29
CA LEU A 89 16.59 7.32 -15.19
C LEU A 89 15.67 8.35 -14.53
N LEU A 90 15.58 8.34 -13.21
CA LEU A 90 14.72 9.22 -12.41
C LEU A 90 15.51 10.32 -11.69
N ALA A 91 16.81 10.46 -11.94
CA ALA A 91 17.62 11.53 -11.35
C ALA A 91 16.99 12.90 -11.61
N GLY A 92 16.76 13.66 -10.53
CA GLY A 92 16.12 14.98 -10.58
C GLY A 92 14.59 14.95 -10.74
N LYS A 93 13.95 13.78 -10.64
CA LYS A 93 12.49 13.63 -10.64
C LYS A 93 11.94 13.48 -9.24
N THR A 94 10.81 14.13 -8.98
CA THR A 94 10.06 13.95 -7.72
C THR A 94 9.05 12.82 -7.86
N VAL A 95 9.00 11.96 -6.84
CA VAL A 95 8.14 10.79 -6.80
C VAL A 95 7.30 10.78 -5.53
N SER A 96 6.08 10.30 -5.62
CA SER A 96 5.22 10.01 -4.47
C SER A 96 4.59 8.63 -4.60
N PHE A 97 4.08 8.12 -3.49
CA PHE A 97 3.43 6.82 -3.45
C PHE A 97 2.07 6.94 -2.75
N LYS A 98 1.04 6.29 -3.28
CA LYS A 98 -0.21 6.09 -2.56
C LYS A 98 0.06 5.51 -1.18
N ASP A 99 -0.69 5.95 -0.15
CA ASP A 99 -0.33 5.68 1.24
C ASP A 99 -0.19 4.20 1.61
N HIS A 100 -0.91 3.29 0.94
CA HIS A 100 -0.75 1.85 1.12
C HIS A 100 0.62 1.26 0.70
N THR A 101 1.56 2.06 0.19
CA THR A 101 2.90 1.58 -0.17
C THR A 101 3.86 1.72 1.01
N ALA A 102 4.53 0.63 1.38
CA ALA A 102 5.53 0.62 2.43
C ALA A 102 6.76 1.44 2.03
N VAL A 103 7.05 2.46 2.83
CA VAL A 103 8.27 3.25 2.79
C VAL A 103 8.83 3.19 4.20
N ALA A 104 10.00 2.58 4.37
CA ALA A 104 10.55 2.34 5.70
C ALA A 104 10.67 3.64 6.52
N GLY A 105 10.20 3.59 7.76
CA GLY A 105 10.21 4.71 8.70
C GLY A 105 9.09 5.75 8.52
N MET A 106 8.29 5.66 7.45
CA MET A 106 7.18 6.58 7.19
C MET A 106 5.84 5.97 7.62
N PRO A 107 4.93 6.71 8.28
CA PRO A 107 3.61 6.16 8.62
C PRO A 107 2.80 5.72 7.39
N MET A 108 1.96 4.71 7.59
CA MET A 108 1.11 4.11 6.56
C MET A 108 -0.25 3.71 7.18
N SER A 109 -1.28 4.51 6.94
CA SER A 109 -2.61 4.36 7.55
C SER A 109 -3.67 3.86 6.57
N PHE A 110 -3.36 3.76 5.28
CA PHE A 110 -4.30 3.32 4.25
C PHE A 110 -5.56 4.19 4.17
N GLY A 111 -5.46 5.45 4.58
CA GLY A 111 -6.62 6.34 4.66
C GLY A 111 -7.64 5.94 5.74
N SER A 112 -7.27 5.11 6.72
CA SER A 112 -8.14 4.73 7.83
C SER A 112 -7.46 4.81 9.20
N PHE A 113 -8.23 5.23 10.22
CA PHE A 113 -7.80 5.25 11.61
C PHE A 113 -7.52 3.85 12.17
N ALA A 114 -8.06 2.79 11.55
CA ALA A 114 -7.79 1.41 11.95
C ALA A 114 -6.30 1.02 11.84
N LEU A 115 -5.53 1.71 10.99
CA LEU A 115 -4.09 1.51 10.82
C LEU A 115 -3.28 2.75 11.22
N GLU A 116 -3.88 3.68 11.95
CA GLU A 116 -3.16 4.83 12.48
C GLU A 116 -2.00 4.39 13.40
N GLY A 117 -0.83 4.98 13.19
CA GLY A 117 0.39 4.65 13.94
C GLY A 117 1.19 3.46 13.38
N PHE A 118 0.70 2.75 12.36
CA PHE A 118 1.51 1.72 11.70
C PHE A 118 2.66 2.35 10.91
N ILE A 119 3.89 1.89 11.17
CA ILE A 119 5.11 2.32 10.49
C ILE A 119 5.84 1.06 10.00
N PRO A 120 5.92 0.80 8.69
CA PRO A 120 6.71 -0.30 8.14
C PRO A 120 8.20 -0.06 8.38
N ASP A 121 8.91 -1.14 8.67
CA ASP A 121 10.37 -1.15 8.83
C ASP A 121 11.09 -1.50 7.51
N PHE A 122 10.38 -1.65 6.39
CA PHE A 122 10.97 -1.98 5.09
C PHE A 122 10.38 -1.15 3.93
N ASP A 123 11.17 -1.04 2.86
CA ASP A 123 10.72 -0.47 1.59
C ASP A 123 10.04 -1.51 0.69
N ALA A 124 8.93 -1.11 0.07
CA ALA A 124 8.37 -1.84 -1.06
C ALA A 124 9.39 -1.93 -2.21
N THR A 125 9.30 -2.98 -3.05
CA THR A 125 10.28 -3.16 -4.14
C THR A 125 10.31 -1.98 -5.10
N ILE A 126 9.15 -1.38 -5.39
CA ILE A 126 9.05 -0.19 -6.25
C ILE A 126 9.73 1.03 -5.63
N VAL A 127 9.69 1.18 -4.30
CA VAL A 127 10.33 2.28 -3.56
C VAL A 127 11.84 2.15 -3.66
N THR A 128 12.38 0.96 -3.37
CA THR A 128 13.81 0.65 -3.53
C THR A 128 14.31 0.98 -4.94
N ARG A 129 13.55 0.62 -5.97
CA ARG A 129 13.95 0.85 -7.36
C ARG A 129 13.89 2.30 -7.78
N VAL A 130 12.86 3.02 -7.34
CA VAL A 130 12.77 4.47 -7.59
C VAL A 130 13.98 5.18 -7.00
N LEU A 131 14.32 4.89 -5.75
CA LEU A 131 15.50 5.48 -5.10
C LEU A 131 16.78 5.08 -5.81
N LYS A 132 16.93 3.81 -6.21
CA LYS A 132 18.11 3.34 -6.96
C LYS A 132 18.28 4.07 -8.31
N GLU A 133 17.18 4.38 -8.99
CA GLU A 133 17.19 5.11 -10.27
C GLU A 133 17.21 6.63 -10.08
N GLY A 134 17.35 7.13 -8.85
CA GLY A 134 17.57 8.53 -8.54
C GLY A 134 16.33 9.39 -8.34
N GLY A 135 15.15 8.78 -8.22
CA GLY A 135 13.93 9.50 -7.89
C GLY A 135 13.91 9.95 -6.43
N THR A 136 13.57 11.22 -6.19
CA THR A 136 13.43 11.79 -4.84
C THR A 136 12.00 11.62 -4.37
N ILE A 137 11.79 10.90 -3.25
CA ILE A 137 10.47 10.70 -2.68
C ILE A 137 10.10 11.91 -1.84
N ILE A 138 8.97 12.55 -2.16
CA ILE A 138 8.52 13.76 -1.47
C ILE A 138 7.25 13.57 -0.62
N GLY A 139 6.70 12.36 -0.58
CA GLY A 139 5.59 12.06 0.30
C GLY A 139 4.74 10.84 -0.06
N LYS A 140 3.72 10.64 0.77
CA LYS A 140 2.68 9.63 0.64
C LYS A 140 1.36 10.32 0.30
N ASN A 141 0.66 9.86 -0.72
CA ASN A 141 -0.57 10.49 -1.18
C ASN A 141 -1.80 9.96 -0.45
N MET A 142 -2.79 10.84 -0.31
CA MET A 142 -4.13 10.49 0.14
C MET A 142 -4.75 9.41 -0.74
N MET A 143 -5.58 8.58 -0.11
CA MET A 143 -6.32 7.51 -0.76
C MET A 143 -7.68 7.30 -0.12
N ASN A 144 -8.54 6.59 -0.85
CA ASN A 144 -9.79 6.10 -0.29
C ASN A 144 -9.51 5.08 0.81
N GLY A 145 -10.20 5.17 1.95
CA GLY A 145 -9.98 4.37 3.15
C GLY A 145 -10.00 2.88 2.83
N LEU A 146 -8.92 2.18 3.21
CA LEU A 146 -8.73 0.76 2.97
C LEU A 146 -8.86 0.36 1.48
N SER A 147 -8.60 1.28 0.54
CA SER A 147 -8.90 1.11 -0.90
C SER A 147 -10.33 0.64 -1.19
N GLY A 148 -11.24 0.76 -0.22
CA GLY A 148 -12.58 0.18 -0.26
C GLY A 148 -13.52 1.00 -1.15
N GLY A 149 -14.75 0.52 -1.28
CA GLY A 149 -15.85 1.31 -1.84
C GLY A 149 -16.11 1.17 -3.33
N PHE A 150 -15.67 0.07 -3.98
CA PHE A 150 -16.05 -0.38 -5.35
C PHE A 150 -16.89 0.66 -6.12
N GLY A 151 -16.24 1.74 -6.57
CA GLY A 151 -16.95 2.94 -6.98
C GLY A 151 -16.00 4.04 -7.42
N THR A 152 -16.52 4.98 -8.19
CA THR A 152 -15.77 6.11 -8.78
C THR A 152 -15.59 7.29 -7.81
N GLY A 153 -16.07 7.20 -6.57
CA GLY A 153 -16.06 8.28 -5.59
C GLY A 153 -14.78 8.32 -4.75
N GLY A 154 -13.96 9.37 -4.91
CA GLY A 154 -12.73 9.62 -4.13
C GLY A 154 -12.95 10.19 -2.73
N GLY A 155 -14.04 9.80 -2.05
CA GLY A 155 -14.56 10.52 -0.88
C GLY A 155 -14.83 9.69 0.37
N ILE A 156 -14.37 8.44 0.42
CA ILE A 156 -14.59 7.54 1.56
C ILE A 156 -13.25 7.39 2.31
N GLY A 157 -13.26 7.59 3.62
CA GLY A 157 -12.07 7.46 4.47
C GLY A 157 -12.06 8.46 5.62
N ASP A 158 -11.17 8.24 6.59
CA ASP A 158 -11.19 8.94 7.87
C ASP A 158 -10.45 10.29 7.83
N TYR A 159 -9.66 10.51 6.77
CA TYR A 159 -8.78 11.68 6.63
C TYR A 159 -9.31 12.73 5.63
N GLY A 160 -10.58 12.62 5.25
CA GLY A 160 -11.21 13.49 4.26
C GLY A 160 -10.84 13.14 2.82
N ARG A 161 -11.49 13.82 1.88
CA ARG A 161 -11.32 13.56 0.44
C ARG A 161 -10.32 14.52 -0.20
N PRO A 162 -9.52 14.06 -1.18
CA PRO A 162 -8.83 14.96 -2.10
C PRO A 162 -9.83 15.72 -2.98
N LEU A 163 -9.55 16.99 -3.28
CA LEU A 163 -10.37 17.84 -4.15
C LEU A 163 -9.94 17.70 -5.62
N ASN A 164 -10.92 17.68 -6.54
CA ASN A 164 -10.63 17.51 -7.96
C ASN A 164 -10.01 18.79 -8.54
N PRO A 165 -8.82 18.70 -9.18
CA PRO A 165 -8.07 19.88 -9.62
C PRO A 165 -8.77 20.70 -10.71
N HIS A 166 -9.75 20.14 -11.41
CA HIS A 166 -10.53 20.82 -12.44
C HIS A 166 -11.81 21.45 -11.90
N ASN A 167 -12.39 20.88 -10.84
CA ASN A 167 -13.54 21.44 -10.13
C ASN A 167 -13.65 20.82 -8.72
N HIS A 168 -13.47 21.63 -7.68
CA HIS A 168 -13.48 21.15 -6.28
C HIS A 168 -14.83 20.55 -5.84
N ASP A 169 -15.94 20.89 -6.50
CA ASP A 169 -17.27 20.33 -6.23
C ASP A 169 -17.44 18.91 -6.79
N HIS A 170 -16.50 18.44 -7.61
CA HIS A 170 -16.54 17.12 -8.22
C HIS A 170 -15.62 16.12 -7.51
N VAL A 171 -15.85 14.83 -7.76
CA VAL A 171 -15.03 13.73 -7.25
C VAL A 171 -13.70 13.60 -8.02
N THR A 172 -12.66 13.14 -7.35
CA THR A 172 -11.31 12.91 -7.90
C THR A 172 -11.13 11.55 -8.58
N GLY A 173 -12.12 10.66 -8.49
CA GLY A 173 -11.91 9.23 -8.73
C GLY A 173 -11.27 8.56 -7.52
N ALA A 174 -11.17 7.24 -7.53
CA ALA A 174 -10.64 6.46 -6.40
C ALA A 174 -9.95 5.18 -6.90
N SER A 175 -9.10 4.53 -6.12
CA SER A 175 -8.65 4.89 -4.76
C SER A 175 -7.31 5.65 -4.71
N SER A 176 -6.60 5.81 -5.82
CA SER A 176 -5.35 6.60 -5.92
C SER A 176 -5.64 8.08 -6.17
N SER A 177 -6.60 8.65 -5.43
CA SER A 177 -7.12 10.01 -5.62
C SER A 177 -6.05 11.07 -5.38
N GLY A 178 -5.35 11.05 -4.24
CA GLY A 178 -4.30 12.02 -3.94
C GLY A 178 -3.14 11.95 -4.92
N SER A 179 -2.79 10.75 -5.38
CA SER A 179 -1.76 10.54 -6.42
C SER A 179 -2.12 11.26 -7.71
N ALA A 180 -3.38 11.17 -8.15
CA ALA A 180 -3.83 11.85 -9.34
C ALA A 180 -3.83 13.37 -9.20
N VAL A 181 -4.30 13.88 -8.05
CA VAL A 181 -4.30 15.33 -7.76
C VAL A 181 -2.88 15.88 -7.77
N ALA A 182 -1.96 15.24 -7.02
CA ALA A 182 -0.57 15.69 -6.90
C ALA A 182 0.16 15.75 -8.25
N VAL A 183 -0.06 14.75 -9.12
CA VAL A 183 0.50 14.75 -10.48
C VAL A 183 -0.17 15.82 -11.36
N SER A 184 -1.49 15.98 -11.26
CA SER A 184 -2.25 16.92 -12.08
C SER A 184 -1.86 18.37 -11.82
N ILE A 185 -1.62 18.75 -10.56
CA ILE A 185 -1.21 20.12 -10.19
C ILE A 185 0.30 20.36 -10.34
N GLY A 186 1.07 19.30 -10.63
CA GLY A 186 2.52 19.40 -10.83
C GLY A 186 3.35 19.40 -9.55
N ASP A 187 2.79 19.01 -8.41
CA ASP A 187 3.56 18.84 -7.17
C ASP A 187 4.60 17.71 -7.29
N VAL A 188 4.30 16.70 -8.11
CA VAL A 188 5.20 15.59 -8.43
C VAL A 188 5.29 15.32 -9.91
N ASP A 189 6.44 14.82 -10.35
CA ASP A 189 6.61 14.30 -11.71
C ASP A 189 5.88 12.97 -11.90
N ILE A 190 5.99 12.08 -10.90
CA ILE A 190 5.47 10.70 -10.96
C ILE A 190 4.83 10.35 -9.62
N SER A 191 3.68 9.67 -9.66
CA SER A 191 3.14 8.97 -8.49
C SER A 191 2.93 7.49 -8.81
N PHE A 192 2.96 6.64 -7.80
CA PHE A 192 2.59 5.23 -7.92
C PHE A 192 1.31 4.96 -7.13
N GLY A 193 0.32 4.38 -7.83
CA GLY A 193 -0.96 3.99 -7.25
C GLY A 193 -1.14 2.47 -7.18
N GLY A 194 -2.32 2.06 -6.72
CA GLY A 194 -2.79 0.67 -6.78
C GLY A 194 -4.06 0.58 -7.61
N ASP A 195 -4.27 -0.52 -8.33
CA ASP A 195 -5.42 -0.71 -9.24
C ASP A 195 -6.01 -2.12 -9.15
N GLN A 196 -7.01 -2.31 -8.29
CA GLN A 196 -7.77 -3.56 -8.23
C GLN A 196 -8.90 -3.65 -9.25
N GLY A 197 -9.66 -2.55 -9.38
CA GLY A 197 -10.83 -2.44 -10.26
C GLY A 197 -10.84 -1.19 -11.11
N GLY A 198 -9.70 -0.49 -11.22
CA GLY A 198 -9.60 0.83 -11.87
C GLY A 198 -8.90 1.89 -11.03
N SER A 199 -8.37 1.54 -9.85
CA SER A 199 -7.90 2.52 -8.87
C SER A 199 -6.71 3.39 -9.27
N ILE A 200 -6.01 3.08 -10.37
CA ILE A 200 -5.06 3.98 -11.04
C ILE A 200 -5.75 4.74 -12.17
N ARG A 201 -6.49 4.02 -13.01
CA ARG A 201 -7.05 4.54 -14.27
C ARG A 201 -8.19 5.53 -14.07
N ILE A 202 -9.09 5.28 -13.12
CA ILE A 202 -10.26 6.13 -12.81
C ILE A 202 -9.81 7.51 -12.32
N PRO A 203 -9.00 7.65 -11.26
CA PRO A 203 -8.60 8.97 -10.78
C PRO A 203 -7.68 9.69 -11.77
N ALA A 204 -6.89 8.95 -12.57
CA ALA A 204 -6.14 9.54 -13.66
C ALA A 204 -7.05 10.19 -14.72
N ALA A 205 -8.10 9.48 -15.16
CA ALA A 205 -9.06 10.01 -16.12
C ALA A 205 -9.78 11.26 -15.57
N PHE A 206 -10.18 11.25 -14.30
CA PHE A 206 -10.92 12.38 -13.69
C PHE A 206 -10.04 13.60 -13.41
N SER A 207 -8.75 13.38 -13.18
CA SER A 207 -7.76 14.44 -12.99
C SER A 207 -7.06 14.85 -14.30
N GLY A 208 -7.42 14.26 -15.45
CA GLY A 208 -6.84 14.63 -16.74
C GLY A 208 -5.35 14.29 -16.90
N ILE A 209 -4.91 13.18 -16.30
CA ILE A 209 -3.52 12.68 -16.38
C ILE A 209 -3.48 11.25 -16.93
N VAL A 210 -2.27 10.72 -17.12
CA VAL A 210 -2.05 9.32 -17.51
C VAL A 210 -1.96 8.44 -16.27
N GLY A 211 -2.71 7.34 -16.26
CA GLY A 211 -2.60 6.28 -15.25
C GLY A 211 -2.50 4.93 -15.94
N HIS A 212 -1.38 4.23 -15.73
CA HIS A 212 -1.13 2.95 -16.38
C HIS A 212 -1.25 1.81 -15.37
N LYS A 213 -2.21 0.90 -15.61
CA LYS A 213 -2.26 -0.40 -14.94
C LYS A 213 -1.45 -1.41 -15.77
N PRO A 214 -0.28 -1.86 -15.31
CA PRO A 214 0.56 -2.78 -16.07
C PRO A 214 -0.08 -4.16 -16.23
N THR A 215 0.55 -5.00 -17.05
CA THR A 215 0.24 -6.44 -17.11
C THR A 215 0.41 -7.07 -15.73
N PHE A 216 -0.50 -7.98 -15.37
CA PHE A 216 -0.47 -8.66 -14.07
C PHE A 216 0.89 -9.33 -13.82
N GLY A 217 1.44 -9.15 -12.61
CA GLY A 217 2.75 -9.67 -12.22
C GLY A 217 3.97 -8.97 -12.83
N LEU A 218 3.80 -7.93 -13.67
CA LEU A 218 4.94 -7.21 -14.25
C LEU A 218 5.69 -6.37 -13.22
N LEU A 219 4.95 -5.72 -12.31
CA LEU A 219 5.51 -5.00 -11.18
C LEU A 219 5.28 -5.78 -9.89
N SER A 220 6.33 -5.92 -9.09
CA SER A 220 6.30 -6.53 -7.76
C SER A 220 5.28 -5.82 -6.87
N HIS A 221 4.42 -6.61 -6.23
CA HIS A 221 3.47 -6.12 -5.24
C HIS A 221 4.02 -6.20 -3.80
N PHE A 222 5.29 -6.62 -3.64
CA PHE A 222 5.89 -6.70 -2.31
C PHE A 222 5.97 -5.32 -1.64
N GLY A 223 5.47 -5.25 -0.41
CA GLY A 223 5.38 -4.02 0.37
C GLY A 223 4.27 -3.08 -0.07
N ILE A 224 3.34 -3.52 -0.93
CA ILE A 224 2.14 -2.77 -1.24
C ILE A 224 0.99 -3.42 -0.48
N GLY A 225 0.40 -2.64 0.40
CA GLY A 225 -0.70 -3.07 1.21
C GLY A 225 -2.02 -3.08 0.45
N PHE A 226 -2.98 -3.82 1.01
CA PHE A 226 -4.24 -4.26 0.39
C PHE A 226 -4.00 -5.39 -0.62
N GLY A 227 -3.70 -6.55 -0.04
CA GLY A 227 -3.68 -7.87 -0.67
C GLY A 227 -5.02 -8.62 -0.50
N SER A 228 -6.15 -7.91 -0.49
CA SER A 228 -7.46 -8.53 -0.21
C SER A 228 -7.77 -9.67 -1.19
N GLU A 229 -7.27 -9.53 -2.42
CA GLU A 229 -7.38 -10.54 -3.46
C GLU A 229 -6.12 -10.46 -4.36
N PRO A 230 -5.06 -11.24 -4.04
CA PRO A 230 -3.78 -11.16 -4.75
C PRO A 230 -3.88 -11.37 -6.27
N SER A 231 -4.95 -12.00 -6.76
CA SER A 231 -5.17 -12.19 -8.20
C SER A 231 -5.57 -10.92 -8.95
N ILE A 232 -5.97 -9.85 -8.24
CA ILE A 232 -6.37 -8.57 -8.83
C ILE A 232 -5.55 -7.40 -8.32
N ASP A 233 -4.48 -7.62 -7.58
CA ASP A 233 -3.67 -6.52 -7.06
C ASP A 233 -2.60 -6.07 -8.06
N TYR A 234 -2.69 -4.80 -8.48
CA TYR A 234 -1.75 -4.16 -9.38
C TYR A 234 -1.19 -2.90 -8.74
N THR A 235 0.06 -2.60 -9.04
CA THR A 235 0.64 -1.27 -8.85
C THR A 235 1.09 -0.71 -10.20
N GLY A 236 1.15 0.61 -10.32
CA GLY A 236 1.54 1.24 -11.57
C GLY A 236 1.72 2.75 -11.48
N PRO A 237 2.39 3.33 -12.48
CA PRO A 237 2.71 4.75 -12.50
C PRO A 237 1.51 5.61 -12.93
N MET A 238 1.52 6.84 -12.43
CA MET A 238 0.64 7.95 -12.77
C MET A 238 1.51 9.16 -13.12
N THR A 239 1.30 9.75 -14.29
CA THR A 239 2.15 10.80 -14.87
C THR A 239 1.32 11.79 -15.70
N ARG A 240 1.84 12.99 -15.97
CA ARG A 240 1.14 13.96 -16.84
C ARG A 240 1.15 13.60 -18.32
N TYR A 241 2.14 12.81 -18.75
CA TYR A 241 2.37 12.48 -20.16
C TYR A 241 2.71 10.99 -20.29
N VAL A 242 2.38 10.39 -21.44
CA VAL A 242 2.72 8.99 -21.75
C VAL A 242 4.23 8.80 -21.79
N GLU A 243 4.94 9.73 -22.41
CA GLU A 243 6.40 9.80 -22.33
C GLU A 243 6.81 10.74 -21.19
N GLY A 244 7.65 10.27 -20.28
CA GLY A 244 8.26 11.13 -19.27
C GLY A 244 9.06 12.25 -19.93
N ARG A 245 8.80 13.52 -19.59
CA ARG A 245 9.61 14.63 -20.09
C ARG A 245 10.98 14.64 -19.40
N GLY A 246 12.03 14.40 -20.17
CA GLY A 246 13.43 14.50 -19.75
C GLY A 246 13.98 13.17 -19.24
N SER A 247 14.91 12.62 -20.02
CA SER A 247 15.50 11.28 -19.95
C SER A 247 14.60 10.17 -20.54
N ARG A 248 15.22 9.26 -21.31
CA ARG A 248 14.57 8.13 -21.99
C ARG A 248 13.98 7.15 -20.97
N ALA A 249 12.79 7.42 -20.44
CA ALA A 249 11.99 6.43 -19.71
C ALA A 249 11.30 5.47 -20.69
N THR A 250 12.07 4.83 -21.58
CA THR A 250 11.59 3.59 -22.18
C THR A 250 11.75 2.53 -21.12
N VAL A 251 10.65 2.01 -20.57
CA VAL A 251 10.65 0.76 -19.80
C VAL A 251 11.02 -0.36 -20.78
N HIS A 252 12.31 -0.46 -21.10
CA HIS A 252 12.84 -1.43 -22.02
C HIS A 252 12.87 -2.77 -21.30
N ARG A 253 12.08 -3.70 -21.84
CA ARG A 253 12.18 -5.16 -21.72
C ARG A 253 13.66 -5.59 -21.58
N ARG A 254 14.15 -5.74 -20.36
CA ARG A 254 15.38 -6.49 -20.06
C ARG A 254 15.12 -7.37 -18.85
N THR A 255 14.66 -8.58 -19.13
CA THR A 255 14.91 -9.88 -18.46
C THR A 255 15.20 -9.96 -16.96
N ARG A 256 14.85 -8.97 -16.15
CA ARG A 256 14.68 -9.10 -14.71
C ARG A 256 13.34 -8.47 -14.38
N PRO A 257 12.37 -9.24 -13.85
CA PRO A 257 11.11 -8.66 -13.41
C PRO A 257 11.41 -7.51 -12.48
N LEU A 258 10.74 -6.39 -12.72
CA LEU A 258 10.62 -5.37 -11.71
C LEU A 258 9.69 -5.95 -10.63
#